data_AF-A0A170VJM5-F1
#
_entry.id   AF-A0A170VJM5-F1
#
_cell.length_a   1.000
_cell.length_b   1.000
_cell.length_c   1.000
_cell.angle_alpha   90.00
_cell.angle_beta   90.00
_cell.angle_gamma   90.00
#
_symmetry.space_group_name_H-M   'P 1'
#
loop_
_entity.id
_entity.type
_entity.pdbx_description
1 polymer ?
#
loop_
_entity_poly.entity_id
_entity_poly.type
_entity_poly.pdbx_seq_one_letter_code
_entity_poly.pdbx_strand_id
1 'polypeptide(L)'
;VHDVCVASGNEHADIFTNETTPVWPDIHIYSGGVFLGCKFGLAAMYIWAVGILAAGQSSTMTGCYAGQYAMEGFLNLQWARWKRVMFTRLVAIAPTFYVAFFSEITDLSDMNDDLNAVMTLQLPFATLPTIAFTSNPRIMGDFANGLSNKIVASLLSITVISINLTTV
;
A
#
# COMPACT_ATOMS: atom_id res chain seq x y z
N VAL A 1 19.72 -16.30 9.08
CA VAL A 1 18.26 -16.52 9.29
C VAL A 1 17.93 -18.00 9.18
N HIS A 2 18.43 -18.65 8.12
CA HIS A 2 18.36 -20.09 7.92
C HIS A 2 18.68 -20.93 9.18
N ASP A 3 19.83 -20.73 9.82
CA ASP A 3 20.22 -21.51 11.02
C ASP A 3 19.25 -21.36 12.21
N VAL A 4 18.59 -20.19 12.31
CA VAL A 4 17.59 -19.94 13.37
C VAL A 4 16.26 -20.62 13.05
N CYS A 5 15.88 -20.69 11.77
CA CYS A 5 14.70 -21.44 11.32
C CYS A 5 14.88 -22.96 11.48
N VAL A 6 16.06 -23.48 11.15
CA VAL A 6 16.39 -24.92 11.31
C VAL A 6 16.45 -25.31 12.79
N ALA A 7 17.03 -24.47 13.64
CA ALA A 7 17.04 -24.69 15.10
C ALA A 7 15.64 -24.67 15.74
N SER A 8 14.68 -23.99 15.11
CA SER A 8 13.29 -23.91 15.57
C SER A 8 12.42 -25.07 15.06
N GLY A 9 12.97 -25.97 14.21
CA GLY A 9 12.24 -27.13 13.66
C GLY A 9 11.16 -26.76 12.64
N ASN A 10 11.31 -25.61 11.97
CA ASN A 10 10.31 -25.10 11.03
C ASN A 10 10.50 -25.74 9.65
N GLU A 11 9.47 -26.40 9.11
CA GLU A 11 9.52 -27.14 7.84
C GLU A 11 9.76 -26.24 6.60
N HIS A 12 9.58 -24.93 6.74
CA HIS A 12 9.72 -23.92 5.69
C HIS A 12 11.05 -23.13 5.76
N ALA A 13 12.09 -23.72 6.34
CA ALA A 13 13.42 -23.09 6.44
C ALA A 13 14.17 -23.04 5.09
N ASP A 14 13.69 -23.79 4.09
CA ASP A 14 14.19 -23.90 2.72
C ASP A 14 14.09 -22.59 1.92
N ILE A 15 13.17 -21.70 2.30
CA ILE A 15 12.99 -20.37 1.68
C ILE A 15 14.20 -19.46 1.89
N PHE A 16 14.97 -19.68 2.96
CA PHE A 16 16.19 -18.92 3.23
C PHE A 16 17.40 -19.76 2.85
N THR A 17 17.94 -19.60 1.65
CA THR A 17 19.15 -20.32 1.22
C THR A 17 20.36 -19.93 2.08
N ASN A 18 21.25 -20.91 2.32
CA ASN A 18 22.51 -20.74 3.04
C ASN A 18 23.61 -20.19 2.11
N GLU A 19 23.27 -19.21 1.27
CA GLU A 19 24.24 -18.54 0.39
C GLU A 19 24.50 -17.11 0.88
N THR A 20 25.72 -16.61 0.66
CA THR A 20 26.15 -15.24 1.01
C THR A 20 25.52 -14.16 0.15
N THR A 21 24.59 -14.52 -0.75
CA THR A 21 23.82 -13.58 -1.55
C THR A 21 22.84 -12.82 -0.67
N PRO A 22 22.74 -11.49 -0.82
CA PRO A 22 21.81 -10.70 -0.03
C PRO A 22 20.35 -11.11 -0.34
N VAL A 23 19.57 -11.51 0.68
CA VAL A 23 18.17 -11.97 0.57
C VAL A 23 17.18 -10.83 0.23
N TRP A 24 17.65 -9.59 0.12
CA TRP A 24 16.80 -8.41 -0.09
C TRP A 24 15.90 -8.41 -1.35
N PRO A 25 16.23 -9.08 -2.47
CA PRO A 25 15.37 -9.12 -3.65
C PRO A 25 14.04 -9.87 -3.47
N ASP A 26 13.96 -10.81 -2.52
CA ASP A 26 12.85 -11.79 -2.43
C ASP A 26 12.04 -11.68 -1.13
N ILE A 27 12.03 -10.50 -0.49
CA ILE A 27 11.28 -10.27 0.75
C ILE A 27 9.80 -10.03 0.42
N HIS A 28 9.04 -11.12 0.38
CA HIS A 28 7.59 -11.09 0.20
C HIS A 28 6.83 -11.28 1.52
N ILE A 29 5.53 -10.96 1.53
CA ILE A 29 4.62 -11.09 2.69
C ILE A 29 4.67 -12.52 3.28
N TYR A 30 4.89 -13.53 2.43
CA TYR A 30 5.09 -14.92 2.81
C TYR A 30 6.40 -15.14 3.58
N SER A 31 7.54 -14.71 3.04
CA SER A 31 8.86 -14.79 3.68
C SER A 31 8.89 -14.06 5.04
N GLY A 32 8.23 -12.90 5.13
CA GLY A 32 8.07 -12.15 6.39
C GLY A 32 7.34 -12.94 7.47
N GLY A 33 6.27 -13.66 7.12
CA GLY A 33 5.53 -14.49 8.07
C GLY A 33 6.33 -15.69 8.58
N VAL A 34 7.07 -16.35 7.68
CA VAL A 34 7.95 -17.48 8.03
C VAL A 34 9.10 -17.00 8.93
N PHE A 35 9.67 -15.83 8.65
CA PHE A 35 10.69 -15.21 9.50
C PHE A 35 10.20 -14.98 10.93
N LEU A 36 9.00 -14.42 11.11
CA LEU A 36 8.40 -14.24 12.43
C LEU A 36 8.16 -15.58 13.12
N GLY A 37 7.70 -16.59 12.39
CA GLY A 37 7.51 -17.95 12.88
C GLY A 37 8.81 -18.56 13.40
N CYS A 38 9.91 -18.43 12.67
CA CYS A 38 11.23 -18.95 13.09
C CYS A 38 11.81 -18.24 14.32
N LYS A 39 11.52 -16.95 14.51
CA LYS A 39 12.10 -16.15 15.60
C LYS A 39 11.27 -16.18 16.88
N PHE A 40 9.95 -16.14 16.75
CA PHE A 40 9.02 -15.96 17.87
C PHE A 40 8.06 -17.14 18.06
N GLY A 41 8.11 -18.15 17.19
CA GLY A 41 7.29 -19.35 17.24
C GLY A 41 6.00 -19.27 16.42
N LEU A 42 5.27 -20.39 16.37
CA LEU A 42 4.03 -20.57 15.59
C LEU A 42 2.95 -19.51 15.87
N ALA A 43 2.82 -19.06 17.12
CA ALA A 43 1.84 -18.04 17.48
C ALA A 43 2.05 -16.71 16.73
N ALA A 44 3.31 -16.29 16.53
CA ALA A 44 3.64 -15.07 15.81
C ALA A 44 3.30 -15.16 14.32
N MET A 45 3.46 -16.35 13.72
CA MET A 45 3.05 -16.61 12.33
C MET A 45 1.53 -16.46 12.15
N TYR A 46 0.73 -17.00 13.07
CA TYR A 46 -0.73 -16.84 13.01
C TYR A 46 -1.17 -15.40 13.24
N ILE A 47 -0.57 -14.69 14.20
CA ILE A 47 -0.86 -13.27 14.45
C ILE A 47 -0.52 -12.42 13.22
N TRP A 48 0.61 -12.71 12.56
CA TRP A 48 0.98 -12.07 11.29
C TRP A 48 -0.07 -12.30 10.21
N ALA A 49 -0.47 -13.56 9.99
CA ALA A 49 -1.46 -13.91 8.98
C ALA A 49 -2.82 -13.22 9.23
N VAL A 50 -3.29 -13.21 10.49
CA VAL A 50 -4.52 -12.50 10.88
C VAL A 50 -4.36 -10.98 10.70
N GLY A 51 -3.18 -10.44 11.01
CA GLY A 51 -2.86 -9.03 10.82
C GLY A 51 -2.93 -8.60 9.36
N ILE A 52 -2.34 -9.37 8.44
CA ILE A 52 -2.42 -9.12 6.99
C ILE A 52 -3.87 -9.19 6.50
N LEU A 53 -4.64 -10.18 6.97
CA LEU A 53 -6.06 -10.30 6.63
C LEU A 53 -6.87 -9.09 7.13
N ALA A 54 -6.64 -8.65 8.36
CA ALA A 54 -7.28 -7.47 8.94
C ALA A 54 -6.89 -6.18 8.20
N ALA A 55 -5.62 -6.01 7.84
CA ALA A 55 -5.13 -4.88 7.07
C ALA A 55 -5.82 -4.79 5.69
N GLY A 56 -6.00 -5.94 5.01
CA GLY A 56 -6.71 -5.99 3.73
C GLY A 56 -8.19 -5.57 3.83
N GLN A 57 -8.89 -5.95 4.90
CA GLN A 57 -10.28 -5.52 5.12
C GLN A 57 -10.37 -4.02 5.39
N SER A 58 -9.49 -3.48 6.24
CA SER A 58 -9.45 -2.05 6.56
C SER A 58 -9.17 -1.20 5.30
N SER A 59 -8.18 -1.59 4.50
CA SER A 59 -7.85 -0.91 3.24
C SER A 59 -9.02 -0.92 2.25
N THR A 60 -9.73 -2.06 2.12
CA THR A 60 -10.92 -2.14 1.25
C THR A 60 -11.98 -1.12 1.67
N MET A 61 -12.27 -1.02 2.97
CA MET A 61 -13.32 -0.12 3.48
C MET A 61 -12.98 1.34 3.19
N THR A 62 -11.75 1.74 3.49
CA THR A 62 -11.25 3.11 3.23
C THR A 62 -11.26 3.43 1.73
N GLY A 63 -10.78 2.52 0.89
CA GLY A 63 -10.79 2.69 -0.58
C GLY A 63 -12.20 2.82 -1.14
N CYS A 64 -13.17 2.08 -0.61
CA CYS A 64 -14.56 2.20 -1.03
C CYS A 64 -15.15 3.56 -0.68
N TYR A 65 -14.89 4.10 0.51
CA TYR A 65 -15.39 5.43 0.89
C TYR A 65 -14.70 6.54 0.09
N ALA A 66 -13.37 6.49 -0.05
CA ALA A 66 -12.63 7.46 -0.87
C ALA A 66 -13.13 7.47 -2.32
N GLY A 67 -13.32 6.30 -2.92
CA GLY A 67 -13.87 6.16 -4.26
C GLY A 67 -15.30 6.70 -4.40
N GLN A 68 -16.11 6.66 -3.33
CA GLN A 68 -17.44 7.26 -3.34
C GLN A 68 -17.39 8.77 -3.54
N TYR A 69 -16.63 9.45 -2.68
CA TYR A 69 -16.55 10.90 -2.70
C TYR A 69 -15.89 11.40 -3.98
N ALA A 70 -14.90 10.66 -4.51
CA ALA A 70 -14.31 10.98 -5.80
C ALA A 70 -15.31 10.80 -6.96
N MET A 71 -16.05 9.69 -7.04
CA MET A 71 -17.01 9.44 -8.12
C MET A 71 -18.21 10.39 -8.08
N GLU A 72 -18.76 10.65 -6.91
CA GLU A 72 -19.88 11.58 -6.73
C GLU A 72 -19.44 13.04 -6.93
N GLY A 73 -18.22 13.39 -6.49
CA GLY A 73 -17.68 14.74 -6.63
C GLY A 73 -17.27 15.10 -8.05
N PHE A 74 -16.52 14.24 -8.74
CA PHE A 74 -15.94 14.55 -10.06
C PHE A 74 -16.81 14.09 -11.24
N LEU A 75 -17.47 12.92 -11.15
CA LEU A 75 -18.24 12.33 -12.25
C LEU A 75 -19.77 12.47 -12.05
N ASN A 76 -20.22 12.97 -10.90
CA ASN A 76 -21.64 13.04 -10.50
C ASN A 76 -22.39 11.72 -10.74
N LEU A 77 -21.71 10.59 -10.50
CA LEU A 77 -22.21 9.26 -10.80
C LEU A 77 -22.61 8.56 -9.49
N GLN A 78 -23.91 8.41 -9.25
CA GLN A 78 -24.41 7.76 -8.03
C GLN A 78 -24.64 6.26 -8.27
N TRP A 79 -23.68 5.44 -7.84
CA TRP A 79 -23.75 3.98 -7.90
C TRP A 79 -24.14 3.37 -6.56
N ALA A 80 -24.90 2.28 -6.60
CA ALA A 80 -25.19 1.48 -5.41
C ALA A 80 -23.89 0.91 -4.82
N ARG A 81 -23.74 0.99 -3.48
CA ARG A 81 -22.53 0.60 -2.75
C ARG A 81 -22.02 -0.79 -3.12
N TRP A 82 -22.91 -1.79 -3.20
CA TRP A 82 -22.55 -3.16 -3.53
C TRP A 82 -21.98 -3.31 -4.96
N LYS A 83 -22.57 -2.60 -5.93
CA LYS A 83 -22.08 -2.62 -7.33
C LYS A 83 -20.69 -2.00 -7.44
N ARG A 84 -20.45 -0.88 -6.75
CA ARG A 84 -19.13 -0.24 -6.71
C ARG A 84 -18.07 -1.16 -6.11
N VAL A 85 -18.36 -1.78 -4.96
CA VAL A 85 -17.43 -2.69 -4.27
C VAL A 85 -17.09 -3.90 -5.14
N MET A 86 -18.08 -4.51 -5.79
CA MET A 86 -17.84 -5.64 -6.68
C MET A 86 -16.99 -5.25 -7.88
N PHE A 87 -17.29 -4.10 -8.51
CA PHE A 87 -16.53 -3.62 -9.66
C PHE A 87 -15.08 -3.31 -9.30
N THR A 88 -14.82 -2.54 -8.24
CA THR A 88 -13.45 -2.18 -7.85
C THR A 88 -12.64 -3.38 -7.38
N ARG A 89 -13.26 -4.36 -6.72
CA ARG A 89 -12.60 -5.63 -6.37
C ARG A 89 -12.28 -6.48 -7.59
N LEU A 90 -13.19 -6.55 -8.57
CA LEU A 90 -12.94 -7.25 -9.83
C LEU A 90 -11.75 -6.65 -10.57
N VAL A 91 -11.71 -5.31 -10.69
CA VAL A 91 -10.59 -4.60 -11.34
C VAL A 91 -9.28 -4.83 -10.59
N ALA A 92 -9.31 -4.85 -9.25
CA ALA A 92 -8.11 -5.08 -8.44
C ALA A 92 -7.60 -6.53 -8.50
N ILE A 93 -8.49 -7.53 -8.58
CA ILE A 93 -8.13 -8.95 -8.63
C ILE A 93 -7.76 -9.40 -10.05
N ALA A 94 -8.27 -8.73 -11.09
CA ALA A 94 -7.99 -9.08 -12.48
C ALA A 94 -6.48 -9.18 -12.81
N PRO A 95 -5.62 -8.19 -12.50
CA PRO A 95 -4.20 -8.28 -12.81
C PRO A 95 -3.48 -9.33 -11.96
N THR A 96 -3.84 -9.50 -10.68
CA THR A 96 -3.22 -10.52 -9.83
C THR A 96 -3.60 -11.94 -10.27
N PHE A 97 -4.85 -12.13 -10.70
CA PHE A 97 -5.30 -13.40 -11.26
C PHE A 97 -4.60 -13.68 -12.59
N TYR A 98 -4.42 -12.68 -13.45
CA TYR A 98 -3.68 -12.83 -14.70
C TYR A 98 -2.23 -13.28 -14.47
N VAL A 99 -1.49 -12.58 -13.61
CA VAL A 99 -0.10 -12.92 -13.27
C VAL A 99 -0.01 -14.31 -12.62
N ALA A 100 -0.94 -14.68 -11.74
CA ALA A 100 -0.95 -16.00 -11.11
C ALA A 100 -1.11 -17.18 -12.10
N PHE A 101 -1.71 -16.98 -13.27
CA PHE A 101 -1.89 -18.03 -14.29
C PHE A 101 -0.76 -18.07 -15.33
N PHE A 102 -0.13 -16.92 -15.62
CA PHE A 102 0.77 -16.76 -16.76
C PHE A 102 2.24 -16.48 -16.39
N SER A 103 2.55 -16.18 -15.13
CA SER A 103 3.86 -15.66 -14.73
C SER A 103 4.52 -16.41 -13.55
N GLU A 104 5.85 -16.39 -13.52
CA GLU A 104 6.68 -16.78 -12.37
C GLU A 104 6.85 -15.60 -11.38
N ILE A 105 7.31 -15.90 -10.16
CA ILE A 105 7.33 -15.00 -8.98
C ILE A 105 8.04 -13.66 -9.24
N THR A 106 8.96 -13.59 -10.21
CA THR A 106 9.68 -12.38 -10.59
C THR A 106 8.78 -11.27 -11.14
N ASP A 107 7.68 -11.60 -11.82
CA ASP A 107 6.77 -10.60 -12.42
C ASP A 107 5.90 -9.89 -11.37
N LEU A 108 5.80 -10.43 -10.14
CA LEU A 108 5.06 -9.80 -9.05
C LEU A 108 5.80 -8.58 -8.48
N SER A 109 7.13 -8.58 -8.52
CA SER A 109 7.94 -7.43 -8.12
C SER A 109 7.81 -6.28 -9.13
N ASP A 110 7.83 -6.58 -10.43
CA ASP A 110 7.62 -5.59 -11.50
C ASP A 110 6.23 -4.95 -11.39
N MET A 111 5.18 -5.75 -11.10
CA MET A 111 3.84 -5.21 -10.84
C MET A 111 3.80 -4.25 -9.64
N ASN A 112 4.57 -4.53 -8.59
CA ASN A 112 4.62 -3.67 -7.42
C ASN A 112 5.33 -2.34 -7.73
N ASP A 113 6.37 -2.38 -8.55
CA ASP A 113 7.08 -1.18 -9.00
C ASP A 113 6.21 -0.30 -9.91
N ASP A 114 5.44 -0.91 -10.81
CA ASP A 114 4.44 -0.21 -11.62
C ASP A 114 3.34 0.44 -10.75
N LEU A 115 2.85 -0.28 -9.73
CA LEU A 115 1.87 0.28 -8.78
C LEU A 115 2.45 1.44 -7.98
N ASN A 116 3.72 1.35 -7.58
CA ASN A 116 4.42 2.45 -6.91
C ASN A 116 4.58 3.66 -7.85
N ALA A 117 4.93 3.45 -9.12
CA ALA A 117 5.03 4.51 -10.12
C ALA A 117 3.67 5.22 -10.35
N VAL A 118 2.57 4.46 -10.36
CA VAL A 118 1.23 5.05 -10.44
C VAL A 118 0.89 5.84 -9.16
N MET A 119 1.30 5.37 -7.98
CA MET A 119 1.06 6.06 -6.71
C MET A 119 1.83 7.39 -6.63
N THR A 120 3.08 7.43 -7.10
CA THR A 120 3.89 8.65 -7.11
C THR A 120 3.28 9.74 -8.00
N LEU A 121 2.67 9.36 -9.14
CA LEU A 121 1.95 10.27 -10.01
C LEU A 121 0.68 10.83 -9.35
N GLN A 122 -0.03 10.05 -8.54
CA GLN A 122 -1.30 10.46 -7.91
C GLN A 122 -1.13 11.45 -6.74
N LEU A 123 -0.05 11.30 -5.96
CA LEU A 123 0.22 12.12 -4.77
C LEU A 123 0.15 13.65 -5.02
N PRO A 124 0.85 14.24 -6.01
CA PRO A 124 0.80 15.69 -6.23
C PRO A 124 -0.61 16.20 -6.56
N PHE A 125 -1.39 15.42 -7.31
CA PHE A 125 -2.77 15.79 -7.65
C PHE A 125 -3.71 15.75 -6.44
N ALA A 126 -3.40 14.96 -5.40
CA ALA A 126 -4.15 14.95 -4.16
C ALA A 126 -3.68 16.06 -3.20
N THR A 127 -2.37 16.30 -3.07
CA THR A 127 -1.82 17.24 -2.08
C THR A 127 -2.04 18.70 -2.47
N LEU A 128 -1.84 19.07 -3.74
CA LEU A 128 -1.94 20.47 -4.18
C LEU A 128 -3.34 21.06 -3.98
N PRO A 129 -4.45 20.41 -4.40
CA PRO A 129 -5.80 20.93 -4.15
C PRO A 129 -6.13 20.95 -2.65
N THR A 130 -5.67 19.96 -1.88
CA THR A 130 -5.92 19.90 -0.43
C THR A 130 -5.29 21.09 0.28
N ILE A 131 -4.05 21.46 -0.06
CA ILE A 131 -3.39 22.64 0.50
C ILE A 131 -4.09 23.93 0.04
N ALA A 132 -4.49 24.00 -1.23
CA ALA A 132 -5.21 25.16 -1.76
C ALA A 132 -6.57 25.37 -1.06
N PHE A 133 -7.33 24.31 -0.83
CA PHE A 133 -8.64 24.37 -0.15
C PHE A 133 -8.51 24.67 1.34
N THR A 134 -7.56 24.04 2.04
CA THR A 134 -7.33 24.30 3.47
C THR A 134 -6.72 25.68 3.75
N SER A 135 -6.03 26.26 2.77
CA SER A 135 -5.46 27.62 2.87
C SER A 135 -6.42 28.72 2.43
N ASN A 136 -7.62 28.39 1.93
CA ASN A 136 -8.58 29.37 1.45
C ASN A 136 -9.57 29.77 2.56
N PRO A 137 -9.49 31.01 3.10
CA PRO A 137 -10.40 31.48 4.15
C PRO A 137 -11.85 31.57 3.69
N ARG A 138 -12.13 31.62 2.37
CA ARG A 138 -13.51 31.57 1.87
C ARG A 138 -14.17 30.19 2.00
N ILE A 139 -13.38 29.12 2.10
CA ILE A 139 -13.88 27.73 2.15
C ILE A 139 -13.84 27.20 3.58
N MET A 140 -12.76 27.47 4.33
CA MET A 140 -12.60 27.01 5.72
C MET A 140 -13.10 27.99 6.79
N GLY A 141 -13.41 29.24 6.43
CA GLY A 141 -13.86 30.25 7.38
C GLY A 141 -12.84 30.47 8.50
N ASP A 142 -13.30 30.43 9.75
CA ASP A 142 -12.48 30.66 10.96
C ASP A 142 -11.48 29.52 11.25
N PHE A 143 -11.60 28.37 10.56
CA PHE A 143 -10.68 27.24 10.68
C PHE A 143 -9.57 27.25 9.61
N ALA A 144 -9.42 28.34 8.86
CA ALA A 144 -8.40 28.45 7.83
C ALA A 144 -6.99 28.28 8.39
N ASN A 145 -6.15 27.56 7.66
CA ASN A 145 -4.79 27.28 8.11
C ASN A 145 -3.99 28.59 8.32
N GLY A 146 -3.42 28.74 9.51
CA GLY A 146 -2.49 29.83 9.81
C GLY A 146 -1.23 29.75 8.95
N LEU A 147 -0.50 30.87 8.86
CA LEU A 147 0.71 30.98 8.03
C LEU A 147 1.75 29.90 8.34
N SER A 148 1.88 29.51 9.62
CA SER A 148 2.77 28.42 10.07
C SER A 148 2.38 27.06 9.46
N ASN A 149 1.11 26.65 9.58
CA ASN A 149 0.64 25.38 9.01
C ASN A 149 0.71 25.38 7.48
N LYS A 150 0.49 26.52 6.83
CA LYS A 150 0.65 26.65 5.38
C LYS A 150 2.10 26.44 4.94
N ILE A 151 3.06 27.02 5.66
CA ILE A 151 4.50 26.83 5.38
C ILE A 151 4.88 25.37 5.61
N VAL A 152 4.48 24.77 6.74
CA VAL A 152 4.79 23.37 7.06
C VAL A 152 4.18 22.41 6.03
N ALA A 153 2.90 22.58 5.68
CA ALA A 153 2.22 21.74 4.71
C ALA A 153 2.81 21.89 3.29
N SER A 154 3.16 23.12 2.90
CA SER A 154 3.83 23.37 1.62
C SER A 154 5.23 22.76 1.58
N LEU A 155 6.00 22.85 2.66
CA LEU A 155 7.35 22.30 2.74
C LEU A 155 7.31 20.77 2.70
N LEU A 156 6.42 20.15 3.48
CA LEU A 156 6.18 18.70 3.42
C LEU A 156 5.76 18.23 2.03
N SER A 157 4.83 18.94 1.37
CA SER A 157 4.41 18.57 0.02
C SER A 157 5.53 18.71 -0.99
N ILE A 158 6.37 19.75 -0.89
CA ILE A 158 7.56 19.91 -1.76
C ILE A 158 8.52 18.74 -1.53
N THR A 159 8.82 18.40 -0.27
CA THR A 159 9.71 17.28 0.07
C THR A 159 9.18 15.97 -0.50
N VAL A 160 7.88 15.67 -0.32
CA VAL A 160 7.27 14.44 -0.86
C VAL A 160 7.36 14.42 -2.37
N ILE A 161 7.02 15.51 -3.06
CA ILE A 161 7.08 15.57 -4.53
C ILE A 161 8.53 15.42 -5.03
N SER A 162 9.50 16.06 -4.37
CA SER A 162 10.92 15.92 -4.70
C SER A 162 11.40 14.48 -4.54
N ILE A 163 11.05 13.81 -3.44
CA ILE A 163 11.42 12.39 -3.22
C ILE A 163 10.81 11.52 -4.32
N ASN A 164 9.50 11.69 -4.58
CA ASN A 164 8.80 10.91 -5.61
C ASN A 164 9.43 11.10 -7.00
N LEU A 165 9.85 12.31 -7.35
CA LEU A 165 10.54 12.61 -8.62
C LEU A 165 11.96 12.05 -8.71
N THR A 166 12.64 11.86 -7.58
CA THR A 166 13.99 11.25 -7.55
C THR A 166 13.96 9.73 -7.46
N THR A 167 12.86 9.15 -6.98
CA THR A 167 12.68 7.71 -6.84
C THR A 167 12.14 7.05 -8.11
N VAL A 168 11.35 7.78 -8.89
CA VAL A 168 10.98 7.45 -10.29
C VAL A 168 12.13 7.81 -11.21
#